data_AF-A0A931UJ26-F1
#
_entry.id   AF-A0A931UJ26-F1
#
_cell.length_a   1.000
_cell.length_b   1.000
_cell.length_c   1.000
_cell.angle_alpha   90.00
_cell.angle_beta   90.00
_cell.angle_gamma   90.00
#
_symmetry.space_group_name_H-M   'P 1'
#
loop_
_entity.id
_entity.type
_entity.pdbx_description
1 polymer ?
#
loop_
_entity_poly.entity_id
_entity_poly.type
_entity_poly.pdbx_seq_one_letter_code
_entity_poly.pdbx_strand_id
1 'polypeptide(L)'
;MSQALVNPDILRWARERSYLGVDMLAHKIGTKVEKVLAWEMGEALPTFKQLVPKNLFLVTWNSNQNIGENADRLARHLRVSTVVIARRALDLNLIDWAGYWSFYESERDKWTRTREDSESGGDFYRTLKTRNGTRFSQAVLSSAYEGRLLFREAAALLGTSVGNLDHYAKEMGVR
;
A
#
# COMPACT_ATOMS: atom_id res chain seq x y z
N MET A 1 3.95 -0.38 -26.75
CA MET A 1 3.06 -1.10 -25.81
C MET A 1 3.28 -0.49 -24.43
N SER A 2 2.21 -0.06 -23.75
CA SER A 2 2.28 0.55 -22.40
C SER A 2 2.62 -0.49 -21.34
N GLN A 3 3.73 -0.28 -20.62
CA GLN A 3 4.15 -1.10 -19.48
C GLN A 3 3.35 -0.69 -18.23
N ALA A 4 2.96 -1.65 -17.40
CA ALA A 4 2.34 -1.38 -16.12
C ALA A 4 3.43 -1.27 -15.05
N LEU A 5 3.51 -0.12 -14.38
CA LEU A 5 4.40 0.10 -13.25
C LEU A 5 3.87 -0.66 -12.03
N VAL A 6 4.21 -1.95 -11.94
CA VAL A 6 3.84 -2.82 -10.82
C VAL A 6 5.08 -3.14 -10.01
N ASN A 7 4.96 -3.08 -8.68
CA ASN A 7 6.05 -3.44 -7.78
C ASN A 7 6.32 -4.97 -7.84
N PRO A 8 7.56 -5.42 -8.13
CA PRO A 8 7.97 -6.82 -8.16
C PRO A 8 7.65 -7.60 -6.88
N ASP A 9 7.83 -6.99 -5.71
CA ASP A 9 7.60 -7.63 -4.42
C ASP A 9 6.12 -7.94 -4.20
N ILE A 10 5.23 -7.07 -4.70
CA ILE A 10 3.77 -7.27 -4.63
C ILE A 10 3.35 -8.42 -5.55
N LEU A 11 3.97 -8.57 -6.72
CA LEU A 11 3.69 -9.67 -7.64
C LEU A 11 4.08 -11.02 -7.03
N ARG A 12 5.29 -11.10 -6.46
CA ARG A 12 5.76 -12.30 -5.77
C ARG A 12 4.85 -12.65 -4.59
N TRP A 13 4.55 -11.68 -3.74
CA TRP A 13 3.64 -11.85 -2.60
C TRP A 13 2.26 -12.36 -3.03
N ALA A 14 1.66 -11.76 -4.07
CA ALA A 14 0.33 -12.15 -4.55
C ALA A 14 0.32 -13.56 -5.13
N ARG A 15 1.38 -13.97 -5.83
CA ARG A 15 1.56 -15.33 -6.36
C ARG A 15 1.66 -16.35 -5.21
N GLU A 16 2.56 -16.11 -4.26
CA GLU A 16 2.81 -17.00 -3.12
C GLU A 16 1.57 -17.13 -2.24
N ARG A 17 0.88 -16.03 -1.96
CA ARG A 17 -0.38 -16.03 -1.19
C ARG A 17 -1.53 -16.75 -1.88
N SER A 18 -1.49 -16.82 -3.21
CA SER A 18 -2.46 -17.57 -4.02
C SER A 18 -2.05 -19.04 -4.22
N TYR A 19 -0.94 -19.48 -3.59
CA TYR A 19 -0.35 -20.82 -3.74
C TYR A 19 -0.09 -21.19 -5.22
N LEU A 20 0.26 -20.21 -6.05
CA LEU A 20 0.55 -20.42 -7.46
C LEU A 20 2.06 -20.59 -7.68
N GLY A 21 2.44 -21.65 -8.38
CA GLY A 21 3.78 -21.78 -8.96
C GLY A 21 4.01 -20.73 -10.07
N VAL A 22 5.27 -20.38 -10.32
CA VAL A 22 5.65 -19.42 -11.38
C VAL A 22 5.23 -19.94 -12.76
N ASP A 23 5.37 -21.26 -12.96
CA ASP A 23 4.93 -22.04 -14.10
C ASP A 23 3.40 -21.98 -14.30
N MET A 24 2.64 -22.18 -13.22
CA MET A 24 1.19 -22.12 -13.23
C MET A 24 0.68 -20.71 -13.53
N LEU A 25 1.35 -19.68 -13.00
CA LEU A 25 1.03 -18.28 -13.28
C LEU A 25 1.31 -17.94 -14.76
N ALA A 26 2.45 -18.38 -15.28
CA ALA A 26 2.85 -18.17 -16.67
C ALA A 26 1.83 -18.83 -17.64
N HIS A 27 1.41 -20.06 -17.35
CA HIS A 27 0.41 -20.78 -18.13
C HIS A 27 -0.94 -20.05 -18.12
N LYS A 28 -1.41 -19.61 -16.94
CA LYS A 28 -2.71 -18.93 -16.78
C LYS A 28 -2.77 -17.55 -17.43
N ILE A 29 -1.66 -16.82 -17.45
CA ILE A 29 -1.53 -15.50 -18.09
C ILE A 29 -1.18 -15.62 -19.59
N GLY A 30 -0.81 -16.80 -20.05
CA GLY A 30 -0.39 -17.04 -21.44
C GLY A 30 0.96 -16.36 -21.76
N THR A 31 1.93 -16.48 -20.85
CA THR A 31 3.28 -15.93 -21.04
C THR A 31 4.36 -16.95 -20.69
N LYS A 32 5.62 -16.64 -20.99
CA LYS A 32 6.76 -17.52 -20.68
C LYS A 32 7.14 -17.40 -19.22
N VAL A 33 7.55 -18.52 -18.60
CA VAL A 33 8.01 -18.58 -17.20
C VAL A 33 9.17 -17.60 -16.96
N GLU A 34 10.13 -17.56 -17.88
CA GLU A 34 11.27 -16.63 -17.87
C GLU A 34 10.83 -15.16 -17.72
N LYS A 35 9.71 -14.80 -18.36
CA LYS A 35 9.19 -13.44 -18.34
C LYS A 35 8.52 -13.10 -17.01
N VAL A 36 7.88 -14.08 -16.36
CA VAL A 36 7.31 -13.92 -15.02
C VAL A 36 8.43 -13.76 -13.98
N LEU A 37 9.50 -14.54 -14.11
CA LEU A 37 10.69 -14.37 -13.27
C LEU A 37 11.32 -12.99 -13.43
N ALA A 38 11.45 -12.51 -14.67
CA ALA A 38 11.94 -11.15 -14.95
C ALA A 38 11.05 -10.06 -14.31
N TRP A 39 9.74 -10.31 -14.15
CA TRP A 39 8.86 -9.38 -13.42
C TRP A 39 9.09 -9.42 -11.91
N GLU A 40 9.27 -10.61 -11.33
CA GLU A 40 9.54 -10.78 -9.90
C GLU A 40 10.93 -10.33 -9.48
N MET A 41 11.85 -10.18 -10.44
CA MET A 41 13.19 -9.62 -10.23
C MET A 41 13.26 -8.12 -10.58
N GLY A 42 12.19 -7.53 -11.13
CA GLY A 42 12.15 -6.12 -11.52
C GLY A 42 12.93 -5.77 -12.80
N GLU A 43 13.40 -6.79 -13.53
CA GLU A 43 14.13 -6.63 -14.81
C GLU A 43 13.19 -6.28 -15.97
N ALA A 44 11.90 -6.64 -15.86
CA ALA A 44 10.88 -6.31 -16.83
C ALA A 44 9.56 -5.97 -16.13
N LEU A 45 8.72 -5.18 -16.80
CA LEU A 45 7.38 -4.86 -16.31
C LEU A 45 6.32 -5.64 -17.08
N PRO A 46 5.30 -6.19 -16.41
CA PRO A 46 4.15 -6.76 -17.10
C PRO A 46 3.43 -5.66 -17.90
N THR A 47 2.77 -6.04 -18.99
CA THR A 47 1.94 -5.11 -19.75
C THR A 47 0.55 -5.03 -19.14
N PHE A 48 -0.14 -3.89 -19.30
CA PHE A 48 -1.55 -3.74 -18.87
C PHE A 48 -2.47 -4.84 -19.44
N LYS A 49 -2.15 -5.36 -20.62
CA LYS A 49 -2.88 -6.48 -21.27
C LYS A 49 -2.88 -7.76 -20.44
N GLN A 50 -1.83 -7.99 -19.66
CA GLN A 50 -1.64 -9.21 -18.87
C GLN A 50 -2.29 -9.10 -17.49
N LEU A 51 -2.49 -7.89 -16.98
CA LEU A 51 -3.22 -7.63 -15.74
C LEU A 51 -4.73 -7.61 -15.94
N VAL A 52 -5.19 -7.22 -17.14
CA VAL A 52 -6.62 -7.04 -17.43
C VAL A 52 -6.98 -7.67 -18.78
N PRO A 53 -7.46 -8.94 -18.79
CA PRO A 53 -7.84 -9.65 -20.00
C PRO A 53 -8.95 -8.92 -20.77
N LYS A 54 -8.78 -8.74 -22.08
CA LYS A 54 -9.70 -7.97 -22.93
C LYS A 54 -11.12 -8.57 -22.95
N ASN A 55 -11.23 -9.90 -23.00
CA ASN A 55 -12.50 -10.62 -23.03
C ASN A 55 -13.32 -10.36 -21.76
N LEU A 56 -12.71 -10.53 -20.59
CA LEU A 56 -13.39 -10.31 -19.31
C LEU A 56 -13.78 -8.84 -19.12
N PHE A 57 -12.92 -7.93 -19.58
CA PHE A 57 -13.17 -6.49 -19.56
C PHE A 57 -14.40 -6.13 -20.39
N LEU A 58 -14.47 -6.58 -21.65
CA LEU A 58 -15.57 -6.25 -22.55
C LEU A 58 -16.90 -6.85 -22.12
N VAL A 59 -16.91 -8.05 -21.54
CA VAL A 59 -18.14 -8.69 -21.02
C VAL A 59 -18.70 -7.94 -19.81
N THR A 60 -17.83 -7.33 -19.01
CA THR A 60 -18.20 -6.68 -17.75
C THR A 60 -18.36 -5.17 -17.89
N TRP A 61 -17.86 -4.58 -18.99
CA TRP A 61 -17.98 -3.16 -19.29
C TRP A 61 -19.42 -2.84 -19.73
N ASN A 62 -20.06 -1.88 -19.06
CA ASN A 62 -21.40 -1.44 -19.38
C ASN A 62 -21.37 0.00 -19.90
N SER A 63 -21.64 0.19 -21.19
CA SER A 63 -21.64 1.51 -21.84
C SER A 63 -22.71 2.48 -21.32
N ASN A 64 -23.73 1.99 -20.60
CA ASN A 64 -24.76 2.83 -19.98
C ASN A 64 -24.34 3.40 -18.62
N GLN A 65 -23.21 2.95 -18.06
CA GLN A 65 -22.69 3.41 -16.79
C GLN A 65 -21.51 4.34 -16.98
N ASN A 66 -21.30 5.22 -15.99
CA ASN A 66 -20.15 6.12 -16.01
C ASN A 66 -18.83 5.36 -15.81
N ILE A 67 -17.73 6.03 -16.15
CA ILE A 67 -16.37 5.45 -16.13
C ILE A 67 -16.01 4.99 -14.72
N GLY A 68 -16.41 5.76 -13.69
CA GLY A 68 -16.10 5.45 -12.29
C GLY A 68 -16.79 4.19 -11.80
N GLU A 69 -18.08 4.01 -12.09
CA GLU A 69 -18.84 2.81 -11.71
C GLU A 69 -18.30 1.55 -12.40
N ASN A 70 -18.00 1.65 -13.70
CA ASN A 70 -17.35 0.56 -14.42
C ASN A 70 -15.97 0.27 -13.84
N ALA A 71 -15.18 1.31 -13.54
CA ALA A 71 -13.85 1.19 -12.97
C ALA A 71 -13.87 0.51 -11.60
N ASP A 72 -14.76 0.95 -10.71
CA ASP A 72 -14.97 0.40 -9.38
C ASP A 72 -15.36 -1.07 -9.39
N ARG A 73 -16.34 -1.43 -10.24
CA ARG A 73 -16.80 -2.81 -10.35
C ARG A 73 -15.67 -3.72 -10.83
N LEU A 74 -15.04 -3.35 -11.94
CA LEU A 74 -13.95 -4.13 -12.51
C LEU A 74 -12.73 -4.19 -11.59
N ALA A 75 -12.40 -3.10 -10.90
CA ALA A 75 -11.32 -3.04 -9.92
C ALA A 75 -11.52 -4.04 -8.77
N ARG A 76 -12.74 -4.16 -8.24
CA ARG A 76 -13.07 -5.12 -7.17
C ARG A 76 -12.92 -6.57 -7.64
N HIS A 77 -13.38 -6.89 -8.85
CA HIS A 77 -13.29 -8.25 -9.40
C HIS A 77 -11.85 -8.65 -9.77
N LEU A 78 -11.09 -7.71 -10.34
CA LEU A 78 -9.73 -7.96 -10.82
C LEU A 78 -8.65 -7.64 -9.78
N ARG A 79 -9.02 -7.08 -8.63
CA ARG A 79 -8.12 -6.62 -7.56
C ARG A 79 -7.02 -5.68 -8.05
N VAL A 80 -7.37 -4.80 -8.99
CA VAL A 80 -6.48 -3.76 -9.52
C VAL A 80 -7.06 -2.39 -9.20
N SER A 81 -6.23 -1.35 -9.24
CA SER A 81 -6.69 0.03 -9.02
C SER A 81 -7.70 0.46 -10.09
N THR A 82 -8.64 1.31 -9.69
CA THR A 82 -9.64 1.97 -10.56
C THR A 82 -8.98 2.71 -11.72
N VAL A 83 -7.84 3.38 -11.48
CA VAL A 83 -7.02 4.07 -12.49
C VAL A 83 -6.47 3.09 -13.53
N VAL A 84 -6.11 1.87 -13.12
CA VAL A 84 -5.62 0.82 -14.03
C VAL A 84 -6.74 0.34 -14.96
N ILE A 85 -7.98 0.26 -14.46
CA ILE A 85 -9.16 -0.05 -15.26
C ILE A 85 -9.48 1.08 -16.24
N ALA A 86 -9.47 2.33 -15.79
CA ALA A 86 -9.72 3.48 -16.65
C ALA A 86 -8.66 3.60 -17.76
N ARG A 87 -7.38 3.36 -17.42
CA ARG A 87 -6.30 3.31 -18.42
C ARG A 87 -6.52 2.19 -19.44
N ARG A 88 -7.01 1.04 -18.98
CA ARG A 88 -7.34 -0.09 -19.85
C ARG A 88 -8.54 0.21 -20.76
N ALA A 89 -9.54 0.93 -20.28
CA ALA A 89 -10.68 1.38 -21.09
C ALA A 89 -10.22 2.31 -22.21
N LEU A 90 -9.28 3.22 -21.93
CA LEU A 90 -8.66 4.09 -22.94
C LEU A 90 -7.90 3.26 -23.98
N ASP A 91 -7.08 2.30 -23.55
CA ASP A 91 -6.33 1.42 -24.46
C ASP A 91 -7.25 0.56 -25.35
N LEU A 92 -8.52 0.37 -24.96
CA LEU A 92 -9.55 -0.35 -25.72
C LEU A 92 -10.49 0.58 -26.51
N ASN A 93 -10.24 1.89 -26.52
CA ASN A 93 -11.08 2.93 -27.12
C ASN A 93 -12.54 2.92 -26.60
N LEU A 94 -12.75 2.48 -25.36
CA LEU A 94 -14.06 2.50 -24.69
C LEU A 94 -14.35 3.86 -24.03
N ILE A 95 -13.30 4.63 -23.80
CA ILE A 95 -13.34 6.01 -23.32
C ILE A 95 -12.35 6.83 -24.14
N ASP A 96 -12.56 8.12 -24.22
CA ASP A 96 -11.65 9.06 -24.85
C ASP A 96 -10.61 9.62 -23.86
N TRP A 97 -9.64 10.37 -24.39
CA TRP A 97 -8.59 10.97 -23.57
C TRP A 97 -9.14 11.96 -22.54
N ALA A 98 -10.18 12.73 -22.89
CA ALA A 98 -10.82 13.69 -22.00
C ALA A 98 -11.56 12.98 -20.84
N GLY A 99 -12.27 11.89 -21.13
CA GLY A 99 -12.92 11.03 -20.13
C GLY A 99 -11.91 10.36 -19.20
N TYR A 100 -10.77 9.91 -19.73
CA TYR A 100 -9.68 9.38 -18.90
C TYR A 100 -9.08 10.46 -17.99
N TRP A 101 -8.80 11.65 -18.52
CA TRP A 101 -8.18 12.74 -17.77
C TRP A 101 -9.06 13.24 -16.62
N SER A 102 -10.34 13.47 -16.88
CA SER A 102 -11.30 13.88 -15.85
C SER A 102 -11.47 12.83 -14.74
N PHE A 103 -11.47 11.54 -15.11
CA PHE A 103 -11.47 10.46 -14.12
C PHE A 103 -10.18 10.44 -13.29
N TYR A 104 -9.02 10.56 -13.94
CA TYR A 104 -7.71 10.55 -13.27
C TYR A 104 -7.55 11.72 -12.28
N GLU A 105 -7.98 12.93 -12.65
CA GLU A 105 -7.99 14.09 -11.73
C GLU A 105 -8.89 13.84 -10.53
N SER A 106 -10.10 13.29 -10.74
CA SER A 106 -11.02 12.98 -9.64
C SER A 106 -10.47 11.94 -8.66
N GLU A 107 -9.71 10.94 -9.16
CA GLU A 107 -9.07 9.93 -8.32
C GLU A 107 -7.82 10.47 -7.61
N ARG A 108 -7.04 11.32 -8.30
CA ARG A 108 -5.88 12.00 -7.71
C ARG A 108 -6.31 12.87 -6.53
N ASP A 109 -7.38 13.66 -6.66
CA ASP A 109 -7.89 14.53 -5.61
C ASP A 109 -8.36 13.75 -4.37
N LYS A 110 -8.92 12.55 -4.56
CA LYS A 110 -9.26 11.65 -3.44
C LYS A 110 -8.01 11.16 -2.71
N TRP A 111 -6.93 10.86 -3.43
CA TRP A 111 -5.67 10.43 -2.82
C TRP A 111 -4.91 11.55 -2.15
N THR A 112 -4.93 12.79 -2.67
CA THR A 112 -4.35 13.95 -1.96
C THR A 112 -5.10 14.23 -0.67
N ARG A 113 -6.44 14.25 -0.68
CA ARG A 113 -7.24 14.43 0.55
C ARG A 113 -7.02 13.31 1.57
N THR A 114 -7.01 12.05 1.13
CA THR A 114 -6.71 10.92 2.02
C THR A 114 -5.29 11.01 2.59
N ARG A 115 -4.32 11.51 1.82
CA ARG A 115 -2.94 11.69 2.29
C ARG A 115 -2.80 12.83 3.29
N GLU A 116 -3.44 13.97 3.04
CA GLU A 116 -3.51 15.12 3.94
C GLU A 116 -4.22 14.77 5.25
N ASP A 117 -5.30 13.99 5.20
CA ASP A 117 -5.98 13.47 6.39
C ASP A 117 -5.15 12.39 7.13
N SER A 118 -4.20 11.75 6.44
CA SER A 118 -3.31 10.71 6.97
C SER A 118 -1.89 11.18 7.29
N GLU A 119 -1.61 12.49 7.24
CA GLU A 119 -0.34 13.07 7.73
C GLU A 119 -0.19 12.95 9.26
N SER A 120 -1.15 12.32 9.94
CA SER A 120 -0.89 11.68 11.23
C SER A 120 -0.29 10.30 10.99
N GLY A 121 1.02 10.26 10.73
CA GLY A 121 1.80 9.03 10.91
C GLY A 121 1.55 8.43 12.30
N GLY A 122 1.78 7.13 12.47
CA GLY A 122 1.58 6.48 13.76
C GLY A 122 2.25 7.26 14.90
N ASP A 123 1.47 7.65 15.90
CA ASP A 123 1.98 8.41 17.04
C ASP A 123 3.09 7.60 17.71
N PHE A 124 4.29 8.17 17.69
CA PHE A 124 5.52 7.57 18.20
C PHE A 124 5.35 7.10 19.65
N TYR A 125 4.67 7.89 20.50
CA TYR A 125 4.47 7.58 21.91
C TYR A 125 3.41 6.49 22.11
N ARG A 126 2.37 6.45 21.27
CA ARG A 126 1.39 5.34 21.27
C ARG A 126 2.04 4.02 20.86
N THR A 127 2.97 4.06 19.91
CA THR A 127 3.74 2.89 19.48
C THR A 127 4.69 2.42 20.57
N LEU A 128 5.43 3.33 21.22
CA LEU A 128 6.30 3.02 22.36
C LEU A 128 5.53 2.40 23.53
N LYS A 129 4.36 2.96 23.87
CA LYS A 129 3.47 2.44 24.91
C LYS A 129 3.03 1.01 24.64
N THR A 130 2.71 0.71 23.37
CA THR A 130 2.30 -0.63 22.94
C THR A 130 3.46 -1.62 22.99
N ARG A 131 4.66 -1.20 22.57
CA ARG A 131 5.86 -2.05 22.54
C ARG A 131 6.37 -2.41 23.94
N ASN A 132 6.46 -1.42 24.82
CA ASN A 132 7.12 -1.57 26.12
C ASN A 132 6.12 -1.88 27.25
N GLY A 133 4.83 -1.66 27.04
CA GLY A 133 3.81 -1.76 28.07
C GLY A 133 3.83 -0.60 29.07
N THR A 134 2.68 -0.35 29.70
CA THR A 134 2.49 0.79 30.62
C THR A 134 3.30 0.65 31.91
N ARG A 135 3.23 -0.50 32.57
CA ARG A 135 3.89 -0.72 33.87
C ARG A 135 5.41 -0.62 33.79
N PHE A 136 6.01 -1.23 32.77
CA PHE A 136 7.45 -1.15 32.55
C PHE A 136 7.88 0.28 32.21
N SER A 137 7.14 0.95 31.32
CA SER A 137 7.43 2.35 30.97
C SER A 137 7.36 3.28 32.18
N GLN A 138 6.33 3.14 33.02
CA GLN A 138 6.20 3.92 34.26
C GLN A 138 7.34 3.62 35.23
N ALA A 139 7.67 2.35 35.47
CA ALA A 139 8.74 1.98 36.41
C ALA A 139 10.10 2.54 35.98
N VAL A 140 10.43 2.47 34.70
CA VAL A 140 11.69 2.99 34.14
C VAL A 140 11.73 4.52 34.22
N LEU A 141 10.63 5.20 33.86
CA LEU A 141 10.55 6.66 33.92
C LEU A 141 10.62 7.15 35.37
N SER A 142 9.83 6.58 36.29
CA SER A 142 9.87 6.95 37.72
C SER A 142 11.26 6.76 38.31
N SER A 143 11.91 5.62 38.03
CA SER A 143 13.28 5.38 38.50
C SER A 143 14.27 6.41 37.95
N ALA A 144 14.06 6.90 36.73
CA ALA A 144 14.91 7.92 36.12
C ALA A 144 14.73 9.30 36.77
N TYR A 145 13.48 9.74 37.00
CA TYR A 145 13.18 11.03 37.64
C TYR A 145 13.52 11.05 39.13
N GLU A 146 13.47 9.91 39.80
CA GLU A 146 13.91 9.76 41.19
C GLU A 146 15.44 9.67 41.34
N GLY A 147 16.19 9.72 40.23
CA GLY A 147 17.65 9.65 40.23
C GLY A 147 18.23 8.27 40.53
N ARG A 148 17.41 7.21 40.52
CA ARG A 148 17.83 5.81 40.71
C ARG A 148 18.36 5.17 39.44
N LEU A 149 18.04 5.76 38.29
CA LEU A 149 18.44 5.32 36.96
C LEU A 149 18.89 6.54 36.15
N LEU A 150 19.94 6.40 35.35
CA LEU A 150 20.36 7.51 34.50
C LEU A 150 19.41 7.66 33.30
N PHE A 151 19.12 8.89 32.88
CA PHE A 151 18.24 9.15 31.72
C PHE A 151 18.70 8.45 30.45
N ARG A 152 20.02 8.31 30.23
CA ARG A 152 20.57 7.56 29.10
C ARG A 152 20.24 6.06 29.16
N GLU A 153 20.21 5.48 30.35
CA GLU A 153 19.89 4.07 30.58
C GLU A 153 18.38 3.85 30.47
N ALA A 154 17.58 4.80 30.99
CA ALA A 154 16.14 4.81 30.78
C ALA A 154 15.77 4.89 29.29
N ALA A 155 16.45 5.75 28.52
CA ALA A 155 16.29 5.85 27.08
C ALA A 155 16.65 4.53 26.37
N ALA A 156 17.76 3.90 26.75
CA ALA A 156 18.16 2.60 26.22
C ALA A 156 17.14 1.48 26.54
N LEU A 157 16.67 1.41 27.79
CA LEU A 157 15.66 0.43 28.23
C LEU A 157 14.32 0.60 27.53
N LEU A 158 13.94 1.84 27.22
CA LEU A 158 12.70 2.14 26.49
C LEU A 158 12.89 2.09 24.97
N GLY A 159 14.12 1.93 24.48
CA GLY A 159 14.46 1.95 23.05
C GLY A 159 14.07 3.27 22.37
N THR A 160 14.35 4.39 23.04
CA THR A 160 14.08 5.76 22.56
C THR A 160 15.29 6.66 22.86
N SER A 161 15.22 7.95 22.50
CA SER A 161 16.24 8.94 22.84
C SER A 161 15.92 9.64 24.15
N VAL A 162 16.95 10.22 24.79
CA VAL A 162 16.78 10.99 26.04
C VAL A 162 15.82 12.17 25.85
N GLY A 163 15.87 12.85 24.70
CA GLY A 163 14.98 13.98 24.40
C GLY A 163 13.49 13.64 24.34
N ASN A 164 13.15 12.36 24.16
CA ASN A 164 11.76 11.90 24.10
C ASN A 164 11.22 11.49 25.48
N LEU A 165 12.07 11.40 26.51
CA LEU A 165 11.66 10.90 27.83
C LEU A 165 10.68 11.84 28.53
N ASP A 166 10.89 13.15 28.47
CA ASP A 166 10.01 14.13 29.11
C ASP A 166 8.58 14.07 28.56
N HIS A 167 8.45 13.96 27.23
CA HIS A 167 7.14 13.85 26.60
C HIS A 167 6.49 12.50 26.91
N TYR A 168 7.27 11.42 26.91
CA TYR A 168 6.77 10.09 27.22
C TYR A 168 6.38 9.94 28.70
N ALA A 169 7.06 10.64 29.62
CA ALA A 169 6.69 10.71 31.03
C ALA A 169 5.35 11.41 31.24
N LYS A 170 5.11 12.53 30.55
CA LYS A 170 3.81 13.22 30.55
C LYS A 170 2.68 12.33 30.04
N GLU A 171 2.90 11.63 28.95
CA GLU A 171 1.96 10.63 28.39
C GLU A 171 1.68 9.46 29.37
N MET A 172 2.68 9.07 30.17
CA MET A 172 2.56 8.00 31.17
C MET A 172 2.04 8.46 32.53
N GLY A 173 1.85 9.77 32.73
CA GLY A 173 1.44 10.35 34.00
C GLY A 173 2.52 10.32 35.09
N VAL A 174 3.79 10.19 34.69
CA VAL A 174 4.95 10.21 35.60
C VAL A 174 5.49 11.64 35.66
N ARG A 175 5.71 12.16 36.88
CA ARG A 175 6.25 13.50 37.15
C ARG A 175 7.46 13.40 38.06
#